data_AF-A0A2N1MH22-F1
#
_entry.id   AF-A0A2N1MH22-F1
#
_cell.length_a   1.000
_cell.length_b   1.000
_cell.length_c   1.000
_cell.angle_alpha   90.00
_cell.angle_beta   90.00
_cell.angle_gamma   90.00
#
_symmetry.space_group_name_H-M   'P 1'
#
loop_
_entity.id
_entity.type
_entity.pdbx_description
1 polymer ?
#
loop_
_entity_poly.entity_id
_entity_poly.type
_entity_poly.pdbx_seq_one_letter_code
_entity_poly.pdbx_strand_id
1 'polypeptide(L)'
;MKYLEKLLNINRFLSTISSPNIHSVQAYISNINISDIFSITFDTPYETLPPLTRIDNTTEKILHLQYSHLTSAAVFSNGDCLLNSISLIFNANQTLALQFRLAMIVELMKFSDFYLGQKFFEENYYFSNVALDSAKNSDMPTTYNKEREYIGEIAYMSKSYRFCLIVGLYDLASVIQRPIMSIYPPTTSQLISSLYSKLIEPRIKTYDELEFQSIIRRMINLFSFIFGKRHLCFIIYNFGTAFGVR
;
A
#
# COMPACT_ATOMS: atom_id res chain seq x y z
N MET A 1 19.16 10.66 -2.50
CA MET A 1 19.80 9.77 -3.50
C MET A 1 19.82 8.31 -3.08
N LYS A 2 20.21 7.96 -1.84
CA LYS A 2 20.34 6.54 -1.41
C LYS A 2 19.14 5.62 -1.71
N TYR A 3 17.90 6.05 -1.47
CA TYR A 3 16.71 5.21 -1.71
C TYR A 3 16.42 5.01 -3.19
N LEU A 4 16.65 6.05 -4.00
CA LEU A 4 16.48 5.99 -5.45
C LEU A 4 17.43 4.98 -6.08
N GLU A 5 18.69 4.97 -5.66
CA GLU A 5 19.69 4.03 -6.15
C GLU A 5 19.32 2.57 -5.82
N LYS A 6 18.88 2.30 -4.59
CA LYS A 6 18.39 0.97 -4.19
C LYS A 6 17.21 0.52 -5.05
N LEU A 7 16.23 1.40 -5.26
CA LEU A 7 15.07 1.15 -6.12
C LEU A 7 15.47 0.86 -7.57
N LEU A 8 16.43 1.60 -8.14
CA LEU A 8 16.95 1.36 -9.49
C LEU A 8 17.65 0.01 -9.61
N ASN A 9 18.43 -0.38 -8.59
CA ASN A 9 19.12 -1.67 -8.59
C ASN A 9 18.13 -2.85 -8.48
N ILE A 10 17.11 -2.72 -7.62
CA ILE A 10 16.00 -3.68 -7.56
C ILE A 10 15.28 -3.76 -8.91
N ASN A 11 14.94 -2.62 -9.51
CA ASN A 11 14.28 -2.60 -10.81
C ASN A 11 15.08 -3.33 -11.89
N ARG A 12 16.40 -3.09 -11.94
CA ARG A 12 17.31 -3.74 -12.89
C ARG A 12 17.33 -5.25 -12.70
N PHE A 13 17.39 -5.71 -11.46
CA PHE A 13 17.35 -7.12 -11.12
C PHE A 13 16.03 -7.79 -11.54
N LEU A 14 14.89 -7.13 -11.27
CA LEU A 14 13.57 -7.69 -11.60
C LEU A 14 13.23 -7.64 -13.09
N SER A 15 13.89 -6.76 -13.87
CA SER A 15 13.60 -6.53 -15.29
C SER A 15 14.55 -7.27 -16.24
N THR A 16 15.24 -8.33 -15.77
CA THR A 16 16.17 -9.12 -16.59
C THR A 16 15.44 -9.95 -17.65
N ILE A 17 16.13 -10.28 -18.75
CA ILE A 17 15.60 -11.07 -19.87
C ILE A 17 15.09 -12.43 -19.39
N SER A 18 15.89 -13.11 -18.55
CA SER A 18 15.41 -14.21 -17.73
C SER A 18 14.76 -13.63 -16.48
N SER A 19 13.43 -13.52 -16.45
CA SER A 19 12.71 -13.05 -15.27
C SER A 19 13.11 -13.91 -14.07
N PRO A 20 13.44 -13.31 -12.92
CA PRO A 20 13.73 -14.09 -11.72
C PRO A 20 12.49 -14.87 -11.28
N ASN A 21 12.70 -15.89 -10.47
CA ASN A 21 11.64 -16.59 -9.73
C ASN A 21 11.57 -16.10 -8.27
N ILE A 22 10.52 -16.49 -7.53
CA ILE A 22 10.31 -16.01 -6.15
C ILE A 22 11.49 -16.33 -5.23
N HIS A 23 12.07 -17.53 -5.32
CA HIS A 23 13.24 -17.90 -4.52
C HIS A 23 14.42 -16.94 -4.78
N SER A 24 14.67 -16.61 -6.05
CA SER A 24 15.74 -15.67 -6.42
C SER A 24 15.46 -14.25 -5.94
N VAL A 25 14.19 -13.82 -5.97
CA VAL A 25 13.75 -12.51 -5.44
C VAL A 25 13.99 -12.41 -3.93
N GLN A 26 13.58 -13.42 -3.17
CA GLN A 26 13.78 -13.50 -1.72
C GLN A 26 15.28 -13.57 -1.36
N ALA A 27 16.06 -14.34 -2.11
CA ALA A 27 17.52 -14.41 -1.93
C ALA A 27 18.20 -13.06 -2.20
N TYR A 28 17.79 -12.35 -3.26
CA TYR A 28 18.33 -11.03 -3.60
C TYR A 28 18.06 -10.01 -2.48
N ILE A 29 16.82 -9.90 -2.01
CA ILE A 29 16.46 -8.91 -0.99
C ILE A 29 17.09 -9.21 0.38
N SER A 30 17.31 -10.49 0.69
CA SER A 30 17.97 -10.90 1.94
C SER A 30 19.43 -10.44 2.04
N ASN A 31 20.07 -10.15 0.91
CA ASN A 31 21.44 -9.64 0.84
C ASN A 31 21.52 -8.11 0.84
N ILE A 32 20.38 -7.40 0.79
CA ILE A 32 20.35 -5.94 0.83
C ILE A 32 20.33 -5.47 2.29
N ASN A 33 21.21 -4.54 2.65
CA ASN A 33 21.09 -3.86 3.93
C ASN A 33 19.85 -2.94 3.93
N ILE A 34 18.85 -3.34 4.71
CA ILE A 34 17.55 -2.67 4.84
C ILE A 34 17.38 -1.90 6.17
N SER A 35 18.42 -1.85 7.02
CA SER A 35 18.34 -1.23 8.35
C SER A 35 17.97 0.26 8.30
N ASP A 36 18.44 0.98 7.28
CA ASP A 36 18.16 2.40 7.11
C ASP A 36 16.78 2.68 6.49
N ILE A 37 16.10 1.65 5.97
CA ILE A 37 14.79 1.75 5.32
C ILE A 37 13.69 1.85 6.37
N PHE A 38 13.76 0.99 7.39
CA PHE A 38 12.82 0.95 8.52
C PHE A 38 13.20 1.89 9.67
N SER A 39 14.07 2.88 9.40
CA SER A 39 14.32 3.99 10.32
C SER A 39 13.15 4.98 10.40
N ILE A 40 12.10 4.80 9.59
CA ILE A 40 10.86 5.56 9.75
C ILE A 40 10.24 5.14 11.08
N THR A 41 10.24 6.04 12.05
CA THR A 41 9.43 5.84 13.24
C THR A 41 7.98 5.99 12.83
N PHE A 42 7.24 4.89 12.85
CA PHE A 42 5.78 4.92 12.71
C PHE A 42 5.18 5.25 14.08
N ASP A 43 5.54 6.43 14.60
CA ASP A 43 4.94 7.01 15.80
C ASP A 43 3.43 7.24 15.61
N THR A 44 2.79 7.87 16.57
CA THR A 44 1.38 8.24 16.48
C THR A 44 1.15 9.10 15.22
N PRO A 45 0.31 8.66 14.26
CA PRO A 45 -0.10 9.46 13.12
C PRO A 45 -0.79 10.76 13.57
N TYR A 46 -0.69 11.76 12.73
CA TYR A 46 -1.33 13.06 12.96
C TYR A 46 -2.85 12.94 12.79
N GLU A 47 -3.58 13.14 13.89
CA GLU A 47 -5.05 13.11 13.93
C GLU A 47 -5.69 14.42 13.44
N THR A 48 -4.89 15.46 13.24
CA THR A 48 -5.33 16.76 12.74
C THR A 48 -4.57 17.12 11.47
N LEU A 49 -5.23 17.84 10.57
CA LEU A 49 -4.62 18.36 9.35
C LEU A 49 -3.37 19.20 9.66
N PRO A 50 -2.19 18.86 9.13
CA PRO A 50 -0.99 19.65 9.37
C PRO A 50 -1.19 21.09 8.84
N PRO A 51 -0.65 22.13 9.50
CA PRO A 51 -1.01 23.54 9.27
C PRO A 51 -0.91 24.06 7.82
N LEU A 52 -0.02 23.46 7.00
CA LEU A 52 0.21 23.87 5.62
C LEU A 52 -0.53 23.01 4.59
N THR A 53 -1.27 22.00 5.06
CA THR A 53 -2.00 21.08 4.20
C THR A 53 -3.34 21.70 3.84
N ARG A 54 -3.67 21.66 2.55
CA ARG A 54 -4.97 22.15 2.06
C ARG A 54 -6.01 21.05 2.15
N ILE A 55 -7.27 21.45 2.32
CA ILE A 55 -8.41 20.55 2.23
C ILE A 55 -8.70 20.25 0.74
N ASP A 56 -8.94 18.98 0.42
CA ASP A 56 -9.49 18.55 -0.87
C ASP A 56 -11.02 18.56 -0.84
N ASN A 57 -11.59 19.74 -1.10
CA ASN A 57 -13.04 19.96 -1.14
C ASN A 57 -13.77 19.13 -2.21
N THR A 58 -13.05 18.57 -3.20
CA THR A 58 -13.68 17.77 -4.26
C THR A 58 -13.98 16.37 -3.75
N THR A 59 -12.97 15.74 -3.15
CA THR A 59 -13.11 14.41 -2.54
C THR A 59 -14.07 14.44 -1.35
N GLU A 60 -13.98 15.49 -0.53
CA GLU A 60 -14.85 15.66 0.63
C GLU A 60 -16.34 15.63 0.24
N LYS A 61 -16.73 16.38 -0.80
CA LYS A 61 -18.11 16.40 -1.30
C LYS A 61 -18.62 15.02 -1.74
N ILE A 62 -17.75 14.17 -2.26
CA ILE A 62 -18.12 12.85 -2.80
C ILE A 62 -18.26 11.83 -1.66
N LEU A 63 -17.45 11.92 -0.62
CA LEU A 63 -17.43 10.98 0.52
C LEU A 63 -18.37 11.38 1.67
N HIS A 64 -18.82 12.63 1.70
CA HIS A 64 -19.46 13.29 2.85
C HIS A 64 -20.64 12.53 3.50
N LEU A 65 -21.40 11.72 2.76
CA LEU A 65 -22.62 11.10 3.31
C LEU A 65 -22.38 9.94 4.28
N GLN A 66 -21.29 9.17 4.10
CA GLN A 66 -20.97 8.03 4.99
C GLN A 66 -19.78 8.34 5.91
N TYR A 67 -19.01 9.37 5.60
CA TYR A 67 -17.75 9.70 6.26
C TYR A 67 -17.66 11.19 6.61
N SER A 68 -18.79 11.80 7.02
CA SER A 68 -18.90 13.24 7.34
C SER A 68 -17.98 13.73 8.46
N HIS A 69 -17.47 12.81 9.28
CA HIS A 69 -16.54 13.11 10.36
C HIS A 69 -15.09 13.22 9.87
N LEU A 70 -14.80 12.96 8.60
CA LEU A 70 -13.44 12.91 8.07
C LEU A 70 -13.12 14.15 7.21
N THR A 71 -11.87 14.63 7.23
CA THR A 71 -11.41 15.79 6.44
C THR A 71 -10.40 15.39 5.37
N SER A 72 -10.74 15.62 4.09
CA SER A 72 -9.90 15.27 2.95
C SER A 72 -8.68 16.19 2.81
N ALA A 73 -7.46 15.64 2.74
CA ALA A 73 -6.24 16.41 2.55
C ALA A 73 -5.73 16.33 1.11
N ALA A 74 -5.25 17.46 0.62
CA ALA A 74 -4.60 17.54 -0.68
C ALA A 74 -3.13 17.10 -0.58
N VAL A 75 -2.75 16.13 -1.41
CA VAL A 75 -1.36 15.68 -1.61
C VAL A 75 -0.87 15.97 -3.02
N PHE A 76 0.44 15.87 -3.24
CA PHE A 76 1.03 15.97 -4.56
C PHE A 76 0.45 14.90 -5.50
N SER A 77 -0.21 15.38 -6.56
CA SER A 77 -0.87 14.57 -7.57
C SER A 77 0.15 14.04 -8.60
N ASN A 78 1.00 13.12 -8.14
CA ASN A 78 1.98 12.42 -8.96
C ASN A 78 1.90 10.90 -8.69
N GLY A 79 2.69 10.08 -9.37
CA GLY A 79 2.64 8.63 -9.17
C GLY A 79 3.05 8.12 -7.79
N ASP A 80 3.50 9.00 -6.88
CA ASP A 80 3.80 8.69 -5.48
C ASP A 80 2.69 9.10 -4.50
N CYS A 81 1.57 9.62 -4.98
CA CYS A 81 0.38 9.99 -4.20
C CYS A 81 0.10 9.17 -2.93
N LEU A 82 -0.07 7.84 -3.02
CA LEU A 82 -0.33 6.95 -1.89
C LEU A 82 0.74 7.10 -0.81
N LEU A 83 1.98 7.22 -1.24
CA LEU A 83 3.16 7.33 -0.38
C LEU A 83 3.29 8.75 0.18
N ASN A 84 2.88 9.76 -0.60
CA ASN A 84 2.74 11.13 -0.12
C ASN A 84 1.66 11.21 0.96
N SER A 85 0.55 10.49 0.82
CA SER A 85 -0.52 10.34 1.81
C SER A 85 0.01 9.83 3.14
N ILE A 86 0.70 8.69 3.06
CA ILE A 86 1.27 8.01 4.21
C ILE A 86 2.31 8.90 4.90
N SER A 87 3.20 9.50 4.11
CA SER A 87 4.19 10.44 4.61
C SER A 87 3.51 11.62 5.32
N LEU A 88 2.41 12.14 4.77
CA LEU A 88 1.67 13.23 5.39
C LEU A 88 1.05 12.82 6.74
N ILE A 89 0.48 11.61 6.79
CA ILE A 89 -0.17 11.05 7.98
C ILE A 89 0.83 10.80 9.11
N PHE A 90 2.04 10.32 8.83
CA PHE A 90 3.01 9.97 9.86
C PHE A 90 4.07 11.04 10.12
N ASN A 91 4.27 12.00 9.20
CA ASN A 91 5.39 12.95 9.29
C ASN A 91 4.99 14.41 9.06
N ALA A 92 3.69 14.71 8.92
CA ALA A 92 3.17 16.04 8.64
C ALA A 92 3.78 16.72 7.38
N ASN A 93 4.38 15.93 6.49
CA ASN A 93 5.00 16.37 5.24
C ASN A 93 5.01 15.22 4.21
N GLN A 94 5.29 15.52 2.94
CA GLN A 94 5.22 14.53 1.84
C GLN A 94 6.59 14.10 1.31
N THR A 95 7.66 14.19 2.12
CA THR A 95 9.05 14.01 1.67
C THR A 95 9.55 12.56 1.72
N LEU A 96 8.84 11.67 2.42
CA LEU A 96 9.28 10.29 2.63
C LEU A 96 8.78 9.29 1.58
N ALA A 97 8.14 9.77 0.51
CA ALA A 97 7.51 8.94 -0.50
C ALA A 97 8.46 7.86 -1.08
N LEU A 98 9.71 8.23 -1.40
CA LEU A 98 10.72 7.28 -1.89
C LEU A 98 11.15 6.25 -0.84
N GLN A 99 11.16 6.62 0.43
CA GLN A 99 11.50 5.70 1.51
C GLN A 99 10.37 4.68 1.72
N PHE A 100 9.12 5.15 1.74
CA PHE A 100 7.94 4.29 1.77
C PHE A 100 7.89 3.34 0.58
N ARG A 101 8.17 3.83 -0.63
CA ARG A 101 8.24 3.00 -1.84
C ARG A 101 9.23 1.86 -1.66
N LEU A 102 10.42 2.18 -1.17
CA LEU A 102 11.45 1.17 -0.95
C LEU A 102 11.06 0.17 0.14
N ALA A 103 10.44 0.62 1.24
CA ALA A 103 9.95 -0.26 2.30
C ALA A 103 8.89 -1.25 1.81
N MET A 104 7.93 -0.77 1.00
CA MET A 104 6.92 -1.59 0.32
C MET A 104 7.55 -2.65 -0.59
N ILE A 105 8.46 -2.25 -1.46
CA ILE A 105 9.15 -3.17 -2.38
C ILE A 105 9.93 -4.23 -1.61
N VAL A 106 10.61 -3.85 -0.52
CA VAL A 106 11.32 -4.80 0.36
C VAL A 106 10.35 -5.78 1.01
N GLU A 107 9.23 -5.31 1.54
CA GLU A 107 8.19 -6.15 2.18
C GLU A 107 7.63 -7.18 1.18
N LEU A 108 7.26 -6.73 -0.02
CA LEU A 108 6.74 -7.60 -1.08
C LEU A 108 7.78 -8.66 -1.49
N MET A 109 9.01 -8.25 -1.79
CA MET A 109 10.06 -9.19 -2.19
C MET A 109 10.36 -10.20 -1.07
N LYS A 110 10.45 -9.76 0.19
CA LYS A 110 10.81 -10.61 1.32
C LYS A 110 9.73 -11.61 1.69
N PHE A 111 8.47 -11.20 1.63
CA PHE A 111 7.32 -12.02 2.04
C PHE A 111 6.43 -12.43 0.86
N SER A 112 7.06 -12.65 -0.30
CA SER A 112 6.37 -13.01 -1.55
C SER A 112 5.37 -14.16 -1.38
N ASP A 113 5.77 -15.25 -0.70
CA ASP A 113 4.90 -16.42 -0.49
C ASP A 113 3.61 -16.08 0.27
N PHE A 114 3.70 -15.18 1.27
CA PHE A 114 2.53 -14.73 2.01
C PHE A 114 1.56 -13.99 1.10
N TYR A 115 2.06 -13.03 0.30
CA TYR A 115 1.23 -12.21 -0.58
C TYR A 115 0.64 -13.03 -1.71
N LEU A 116 1.43 -13.88 -2.37
CA LEU A 116 0.97 -14.78 -3.42
C LEU A 116 -0.09 -15.79 -2.92
N GLY A 117 -0.06 -16.14 -1.64
CA GLY A 117 -1.08 -16.98 -0.99
C GLY A 117 -2.38 -16.26 -0.62
N GLN A 118 -2.47 -14.93 -0.74
CA GLN A 118 -3.68 -14.21 -0.36
C GLN A 118 -4.81 -14.32 -1.39
N LYS A 119 -6.04 -14.49 -0.89
CA LYS A 119 -7.26 -14.60 -1.71
C LYS A 119 -7.53 -13.38 -2.58
N PHE A 120 -7.12 -12.18 -2.16
CA PHE A 120 -7.37 -10.95 -2.93
C PHE A 120 -6.66 -10.96 -4.30
N PHE A 121 -5.54 -11.68 -4.43
CA PHE A 121 -4.90 -11.90 -5.72
C PHE A 121 -5.76 -12.78 -6.62
N GLU A 122 -6.56 -13.71 -6.09
CA GLU A 122 -7.47 -14.51 -6.90
C GLU A 122 -8.74 -13.73 -7.29
N GLU A 123 -9.16 -12.79 -6.44
CA GLU A 123 -10.31 -11.90 -6.66
C GLU A 123 -10.03 -10.81 -7.71
N ASN A 124 -8.76 -10.46 -7.94
CA ASN A 124 -8.37 -9.57 -9.03
C ASN A 124 -8.22 -10.38 -10.32
N TYR A 125 -9.06 -10.08 -11.33
CA TYR A 125 -9.06 -10.77 -12.62
C TYR A 125 -7.66 -10.87 -13.27
N TYR A 126 -6.82 -9.83 -13.13
CA TYR A 126 -5.45 -9.82 -13.68
C TYR A 126 -4.52 -10.85 -13.03
N PHE A 127 -4.81 -11.27 -11.80
CA PHE A 127 -4.02 -12.20 -10.98
C PHE A 127 -4.72 -13.53 -10.74
N SER A 128 -5.93 -13.71 -11.27
CA SER A 128 -6.72 -14.91 -11.06
C SER A 128 -6.08 -16.09 -11.77
N ASN A 129 -5.85 -17.18 -11.04
CA ASN A 129 -5.38 -18.44 -11.60
C ASN A 129 -6.28 -18.90 -12.76
N VAL A 130 -7.60 -18.67 -12.67
CA VAL A 130 -8.55 -19.02 -13.74
C VAL A 130 -8.25 -18.26 -15.04
N ALA A 131 -7.95 -16.96 -14.94
CA ALA A 131 -7.61 -16.15 -16.12
C ALA A 131 -6.25 -16.56 -16.69
N LEU A 132 -5.25 -16.77 -15.84
CA LEU A 132 -3.90 -17.13 -16.25
C LEU A 132 -3.83 -18.56 -16.83
N ASP A 133 -4.55 -19.52 -16.25
CA ASP A 133 -4.59 -20.90 -16.72
C ASP A 133 -5.31 -21.01 -18.07
N SER A 134 -6.30 -20.15 -18.35
CA SER A 134 -6.94 -20.06 -19.67
C SER A 134 -6.01 -19.49 -20.76
N ALA A 135 -4.96 -18.77 -20.36
CA ALA A 135 -4.00 -18.11 -21.25
C ALA A 135 -2.67 -18.88 -21.39
N LYS A 136 -2.49 -20.00 -20.68
CA LYS A 136 -1.20 -20.70 -20.63
C LYS A 136 -0.82 -21.38 -21.95
N ASN A 137 0.36 -20.99 -22.44
CA ASN A 137 1.23 -21.73 -23.34
C ASN A 137 2.65 -21.71 -22.71
N SER A 138 2.95 -22.47 -21.64
CA SER A 138 4.37 -22.63 -21.25
C SER A 138 4.64 -23.80 -20.30
N ASP A 139 5.69 -24.56 -20.63
CA ASP A 139 6.24 -25.74 -19.92
C ASP A 139 7.13 -25.41 -18.70
N MET A 140 7.09 -24.20 -18.14
CA MET A 140 7.93 -23.86 -16.99
C MET A 140 7.24 -24.20 -15.65
N PRO A 141 7.85 -25.06 -14.80
CA PRO A 141 7.34 -25.29 -13.46
C PRO A 141 7.47 -24.00 -12.64
N THR A 142 6.34 -23.44 -12.23
CA THR A 142 6.27 -22.31 -11.31
C THR A 142 5.61 -22.77 -10.02
N THR A 143 6.06 -22.25 -8.88
CA THR A 143 5.39 -22.51 -7.59
C THR A 143 4.05 -21.80 -7.52
N TYR A 144 3.93 -20.65 -8.22
CA TYR A 144 2.70 -19.87 -8.33
C TYR A 144 2.42 -19.50 -9.78
N ASN A 145 1.19 -19.74 -10.26
CA ASN A 145 0.78 -19.43 -11.64
C ASN A 145 0.92 -17.93 -12.01
N LYS A 146 0.88 -17.05 -11.00
CA LYS A 146 0.93 -15.59 -11.10
C LYS A 146 2.29 -14.98 -10.73
N GLU A 147 3.33 -15.82 -10.61
CA GLU A 147 4.67 -15.42 -10.20
C GLU A 147 5.23 -14.30 -11.08
N ARG A 148 5.08 -14.43 -12.40
CA ARG A 148 5.59 -13.47 -13.37
C ARG A 148 4.90 -12.11 -13.26
N GLU A 149 3.58 -12.10 -13.13
CA GLU A 149 2.77 -10.90 -13.00
C GLU A 149 3.11 -10.18 -11.69
N TYR A 150 3.25 -10.93 -10.59
CA TYR A 150 3.65 -10.39 -9.29
C TYR A 150 5.03 -9.73 -9.33
N ILE A 151 6.03 -10.42 -9.89
CA ILE A 151 7.38 -9.87 -10.08
C ILE A 151 7.34 -8.64 -11.01
N GLY A 152 6.54 -8.69 -12.06
CA GLY A 152 6.32 -7.56 -12.97
C GLY A 152 5.74 -6.34 -12.29
N GLU A 153 4.80 -6.50 -11.36
CA GLU A 153 4.27 -5.39 -10.56
C GLU A 153 5.30 -4.80 -9.61
N ILE A 154 6.07 -5.63 -8.92
CA ILE A 154 7.16 -5.13 -8.05
C ILE A 154 8.17 -4.37 -8.91
N ALA A 155 8.53 -4.88 -10.09
CA ALA A 155 9.39 -4.20 -11.03
C ALA A 155 8.79 -2.86 -11.46
N TYR A 156 7.50 -2.80 -11.80
CA TYR A 156 6.82 -1.55 -12.14
C TYR A 156 6.85 -0.54 -10.98
N MET A 157 6.45 -0.96 -9.79
CA MET A 157 6.39 -0.11 -8.60
C MET A 157 7.77 0.31 -8.06
N SER A 158 8.85 -0.42 -8.39
CA SER A 158 10.20 -0.03 -8.00
C SER A 158 10.71 1.25 -8.71
N LYS A 159 10.04 1.73 -9.77
CA LYS A 159 10.39 2.99 -10.43
C LYS A 159 9.73 4.18 -9.71
N SER A 160 10.45 5.30 -9.58
CA SER A 160 9.90 6.54 -9.04
C SER A 160 8.70 7.04 -9.83
N TYR A 161 7.75 7.67 -9.15
CA TYR A 161 6.51 8.20 -9.75
C TYR A 161 5.67 7.17 -10.51
N ARG A 162 5.79 5.88 -10.20
CA ARG A 162 4.86 4.85 -10.69
C ARG A 162 3.77 4.61 -9.67
N PHE A 163 2.53 4.59 -10.12
CA PHE A 163 1.41 4.34 -9.22
C PHE A 163 1.57 3.02 -8.47
N CYS A 164 1.25 3.04 -7.18
CA CYS A 164 1.08 1.81 -6.42
C CYS A 164 -0.22 1.14 -6.85
N LEU A 165 -0.16 -0.16 -7.10
CA LEU A 165 -1.32 -0.97 -7.47
C LEU A 165 -1.97 -1.52 -6.20
N ILE A 166 -3.04 -2.32 -6.34
CA ILE A 166 -3.78 -2.84 -5.17
C ILE A 166 -2.89 -3.64 -4.22
N VAL A 167 -1.91 -4.38 -4.76
CA VAL A 167 -0.89 -5.10 -3.99
C VAL A 167 -0.13 -4.15 -3.07
N GLY A 168 0.13 -2.93 -3.57
CA GLY A 168 0.76 -1.82 -2.87
C GLY A 168 -0.03 -1.27 -1.67
N LEU A 169 -1.25 -1.73 -1.42
CA LEU A 169 -2.02 -1.36 -0.24
C LEU A 169 -1.91 -2.40 0.86
N TYR A 170 -1.89 -3.67 0.45
CA TYR A 170 -1.78 -4.81 1.36
C TYR A 170 -0.41 -4.87 2.04
N ASP A 171 0.66 -4.62 1.28
CA ASP A 171 2.00 -4.53 1.85
C ASP A 171 2.21 -3.26 2.67
N LEU A 172 1.63 -2.14 2.25
CA LEU A 172 1.74 -0.88 2.94
C LEU A 172 1.17 -0.95 4.36
N ALA A 173 0.05 -1.66 4.56
CA ALA A 173 -0.47 -1.96 5.89
C ALA A 173 0.57 -2.69 6.77
N SER A 174 1.27 -3.68 6.19
CA SER A 174 2.36 -4.40 6.86
C SER A 174 3.57 -3.52 7.15
N VAL A 175 3.95 -2.64 6.21
CA VAL A 175 5.08 -1.71 6.36
C VAL A 175 4.86 -0.77 7.54
N ILE A 176 3.66 -0.17 7.65
CA ILE A 176 3.31 0.74 8.75
C ILE A 176 2.85 -0.01 10.01
N GLN A 177 2.76 -1.34 9.93
CA GLN A 177 2.27 -2.27 10.96
C GLN A 177 0.89 -1.90 11.50
N ARG A 178 0.01 -1.40 10.63
CA ARG A 178 -1.32 -0.93 10.99
C ARG A 178 -2.32 -1.21 9.87
N PRO A 179 -3.58 -1.46 10.22
CA PRO A 179 -4.62 -1.62 9.22
C PRO A 179 -4.88 -0.34 8.44
N ILE A 180 -5.37 -0.48 7.22
CA ILE A 180 -5.75 0.60 6.30
C ILE A 180 -7.21 0.36 5.87
N MET A 181 -8.10 1.33 6.05
CA MET A 181 -9.40 1.32 5.35
C MET A 181 -9.18 1.90 3.97
N SER A 182 -9.24 1.10 2.93
CA SER A 182 -9.45 1.68 1.62
C SER A 182 -10.91 2.15 1.53
N ILE A 183 -11.14 3.36 1.00
CA ILE A 183 -12.48 3.90 0.71
C ILE A 183 -12.54 4.27 -0.75
N TYR A 184 -13.37 3.55 -1.50
CA TYR A 184 -13.72 3.95 -2.84
C TYR A 184 -14.94 4.87 -2.81
N PRO A 185 -14.93 5.98 -3.54
CA PRO A 185 -16.12 6.80 -3.76
C PRO A 185 -17.33 6.00 -4.26
N PRO A 186 -18.56 6.44 -3.94
CA PRO A 186 -19.75 5.76 -4.40
C PRO A 186 -19.71 5.52 -5.92
N THR A 187 -19.87 4.25 -6.31
CA THR A 187 -19.88 3.80 -7.71
C THR A 187 -21.05 2.83 -7.91
N THR A 188 -21.58 2.77 -9.12
CA THR A 188 -22.63 1.81 -9.49
C THR A 188 -22.11 0.38 -9.56
N SER A 189 -20.79 0.19 -9.62
CA SER A 189 -20.17 -1.14 -9.65
C SER A 189 -19.93 -1.67 -8.23
N GLN A 190 -20.76 -2.63 -7.81
CA GLN A 190 -20.59 -3.31 -6.53
C GLN A 190 -19.24 -4.06 -6.44
N LEU A 191 -18.75 -4.59 -7.57
CA LEU A 191 -17.44 -5.25 -7.67
C LEU A 191 -16.29 -4.28 -7.34
N ILE A 192 -16.29 -3.09 -7.94
CA ILE A 192 -15.26 -2.08 -7.67
C ILE A 192 -15.34 -1.64 -6.20
N SER A 193 -16.55 -1.41 -5.70
CA SER A 193 -16.76 -1.07 -4.29
C SER A 193 -16.24 -2.16 -3.35
N SER A 194 -16.53 -3.43 -3.61
CA SER A 194 -16.07 -4.54 -2.74
C SER A 194 -14.56 -4.76 -2.79
N LEU A 195 -13.92 -4.50 -3.93
CA LEU A 195 -12.47 -4.67 -4.09
C LEU A 195 -11.69 -3.54 -3.43
N TYR A 196 -12.20 -2.30 -3.51
CA TYR A 196 -11.46 -1.11 -3.11
C TYR A 196 -12.01 -0.38 -1.88
N SER A 197 -13.17 -0.75 -1.35
CA SER A 197 -13.68 -0.27 -0.06
C SER A 197 -13.59 -1.37 0.98
N LYS A 198 -12.40 -1.55 1.57
CA LYS A 198 -12.12 -2.68 2.46
C LYS A 198 -11.12 -2.33 3.53
N LEU A 199 -11.29 -2.95 4.69
CA LEU A 199 -10.28 -3.01 5.73
C LEU A 199 -9.16 -3.97 5.29
N ILE A 200 -7.95 -3.44 5.20
CA ILE A 200 -6.72 -4.15 4.86
C ILE A 200 -5.91 -4.29 6.14
N GLU A 201 -5.61 -5.53 6.53
CA GLU A 201 -4.82 -5.83 7.73
C GLU A 201 -3.35 -6.05 7.37
N PRO A 202 -2.41 -5.74 8.28
CA PRO A 202 -1.01 -6.09 8.10
C PRO A 202 -0.82 -7.62 8.14
N ARG A 203 0.26 -8.09 7.50
CA ARG A 203 0.70 -9.49 7.54
C ARG A 203 0.92 -10.02 8.96
N ILE A 204 1.44 -9.17 9.85
CA ILE A 204 1.59 -9.48 11.28
C ILE A 204 0.73 -8.50 12.06
N LYS A 205 -0.22 -9.03 12.84
CA LYS A 205 -1.00 -8.25 13.80
C LYS A 205 -0.19 -8.07 15.07
N THR A 206 0.23 -6.85 15.35
CA THR A 206 0.94 -6.47 16.58
C THR A 206 0.07 -5.64 17.53
N TYR A 207 -1.23 -5.54 17.26
CA TYR A 207 -2.19 -4.69 17.95
C TYR A 207 -3.34 -5.48 18.61
N ASP A 208 -3.97 -4.91 19.64
CA ASP A 208 -5.13 -5.48 20.33
C ASP A 208 -6.44 -5.23 19.53
N GLU A 209 -7.21 -6.29 19.23
CA GLU A 209 -8.44 -6.21 18.44
C GLU A 209 -9.60 -5.48 19.14
N LEU A 210 -9.64 -5.44 20.48
CA LEU A 210 -10.69 -4.72 21.22
C LEU A 210 -10.43 -3.21 21.23
N GLU A 211 -9.16 -2.82 21.34
CA GLU A 211 -8.74 -1.42 21.19
C GLU A 211 -9.01 -0.92 19.77
N PHE A 212 -8.82 -1.79 18.76
CA PHE A 212 -9.06 -1.49 17.35
C PHE A 212 -10.49 -1.02 17.06
N GLN A 213 -11.47 -1.80 17.52
CA GLN A 213 -12.89 -1.52 17.26
C GLN A 213 -13.36 -0.24 17.96
N SER A 214 -12.76 0.09 19.11
CA SER A 214 -13.00 1.33 19.84
C SER A 214 -12.42 2.55 19.11
N ILE A 215 -11.21 2.41 18.55
CA ILE A 215 -10.51 3.48 17.82
C ILE A 215 -11.16 3.78 16.47
N ILE A 216 -11.63 2.76 15.73
CA ILE A 216 -12.39 2.94 14.48
C ILE A 216 -13.58 3.89 14.68
N ARG A 217 -14.21 3.86 15.86
CA ARG A 217 -15.36 4.71 16.19
C ARG A 217 -15.01 6.15 16.57
N ARG A 218 -13.74 6.46 16.85
CA ARG A 218 -13.31 7.72 17.48
C ARG A 218 -12.48 8.64 16.61
N MET A 219 -11.94 8.17 15.47
CA MET A 219 -10.92 8.92 14.73
C MET A 219 -11.40 9.65 13.47
N ILE A 220 -10.90 10.87 13.32
CA ILE A 220 -10.90 11.70 12.12
C ILE A 220 -9.56 11.47 11.42
N ASN A 221 -9.55 10.77 10.27
CA ASN A 221 -8.32 10.42 9.56
C ASN A 221 -8.18 11.17 8.23
N LEU A 222 -6.94 11.57 7.96
CA LEU A 222 -6.49 12.35 6.81
C LEU A 222 -6.58 11.53 5.51
N PHE A 223 -7.28 12.05 4.50
CA PHE A 223 -7.40 11.38 3.21
C PHE A 223 -6.33 11.82 2.23
N SER A 224 -6.07 10.98 1.26
CA SER A 224 -5.34 11.38 0.06
C SER A 224 -5.72 10.47 -1.11
N PHE A 225 -5.76 11.09 -2.28
CA PHE A 225 -6.35 10.60 -3.51
C PHE A 225 -5.30 9.98 -4.45
N ILE A 226 -5.66 9.01 -5.31
CA ILE A 226 -5.30 8.99 -6.76
C ILE A 226 -6.05 7.89 -7.54
N PHE A 227 -6.52 8.23 -8.75
CA PHE A 227 -6.11 7.64 -10.04
C PHE A 227 -6.64 8.50 -11.20
N GLY A 228 -5.90 8.56 -12.31
CA GLY A 228 -6.32 9.27 -13.53
C GLY A 228 -7.75 8.90 -13.91
N LYS A 229 -8.65 9.89 -13.93
CA LYS A 229 -10.10 9.77 -14.23
C LYS A 229 -10.92 8.77 -13.38
N ARG A 230 -10.36 8.07 -12.37
CA ARG A 230 -11.10 7.15 -11.49
C ARG A 230 -10.61 7.28 -10.05
N HIS A 231 -11.55 7.52 -9.15
CA HIS A 231 -11.32 8.02 -7.81
C HIS A 231 -11.07 6.87 -6.82
N LEU A 232 -9.95 6.85 -6.10
CA LEU A 232 -9.66 5.84 -5.07
C LEU A 232 -9.08 6.56 -3.85
N CYS A 233 -9.68 6.36 -2.67
CA CYS A 233 -9.29 7.01 -1.42
C CYS A 233 -8.82 5.96 -0.40
N PHE A 234 -7.97 6.37 0.53
CA PHE A 234 -7.53 5.53 1.63
C PHE A 234 -7.63 6.29 2.95
N ILE A 235 -8.00 5.58 3.99
CA ILE A 235 -7.89 5.91 5.41
C ILE A 235 -6.89 4.93 6.00
N ILE A 236 -6.08 5.42 6.92
CA ILE A 236 -5.14 4.60 7.66
C ILE A 236 -5.58 4.60 9.11
N TYR A 237 -5.63 3.42 9.73
CA TYR A 237 -6.01 3.29 11.13
C TYR A 237 -4.79 3.43 12.04
N ASN A 238 -4.96 4.10 13.18
CA ASN A 238 -3.93 4.24 14.20
C ASN A 238 -4.06 3.16 15.29
N PHE A 239 -2.92 2.76 15.85
CA PHE A 239 -2.80 2.21 17.20
C PHE A 239 -1.68 2.96 17.92
N GLY A 240 -2.04 3.58 19.05
CA GLY A 240 -1.16 4.39 19.89
C GLY A 240 -1.85 4.78 21.19
N THR A 241 -1.69 3.94 22.22
CA THR A 241 -1.91 4.14 23.65
C THR A 241 -3.03 5.10 24.06
N ALA A 242 -4.27 4.59 24.12
CA ALA A 242 -5.17 5.04 25.17
C ALA A 242 -4.59 4.54 26.51
N PHE A 243 -4.57 5.40 27.53
CA PHE A 243 -4.06 5.19 28.90
C PHE A 243 -2.56 5.47 29.13
N GLY A 244 -2.24 6.77 29.16
CA GLY A 244 -1.38 7.29 30.21
C GLY A 244 -2.20 7.41 31.50
N VAL A 245 -1.96 6.50 32.45
CA VAL A 245 -2.38 6.68 33.84
C VAL A 245 -1.54 7.81 34.45
N ARG A 246 -2.12 9.01 34.52
CA ARG A 246 -2.20 9.90 35.70
C ARG A 246 -2.81 11.23 35.33
#